data_AF-A0A8J5TU82-F1
#
_entry.id   AF-A0A8J5TU82-F1
#
_cell.length_a   1.000
_cell.length_b   1.000
_cell.length_c   1.000
_cell.angle_alpha   90.00
_cell.angle_beta   90.00
_cell.angle_gamma   90.00
#
_symmetry.space_group_name_H-M   'P 1'
#
loop_
_entity.id
_entity.type
_entity.pdbx_description
1 polymer ?
#
loop_
_entity_poly.entity_id
_entity_poly.type
_entity_poly.pdbx_seq_one_letter_code
_entity_poly.pdbx_strand_id
1 'polypeptide(L)'
;MSVLFVLVYILKDEISRALEKGIELEWEDVYDFVNPFGDTRGRAFNSVWTFDLDTHVLFLTKHDRLCSAPLSLARDRLLTLDDFEMLKSPTETIADEKIIPGPYWDLQPRFDHRKKTFLGRILRDFGHTWRHLLRREMNDITFMKLSYAVIWILTMDFTIVERIRFEHVGGRGGPYVGVADLPRWDAPNEAIVQAGSCWFVLARDIGKGLAMIREHIETSSAIANTTTGTVSYAISTLRQTICCKVCDGELVHTRPESLFSDNPPSESAIDMILSASDIHQEVSKPSRLNYLPIEIQDRILRQAATSTVAAAKQGIELSLGSPFSWAEQRRKIKLEEVRRHRTEASPVESQIFLNGVMSGLSYKCDAAPMGFKVDSSSLPAPPRPKAAVPSP
;
A
#
# COMPACT_ATOMS: atom_id res chain seq x y z
N MET A 1 7.30 -22.74 16.93
CA MET A 1 8.30 -22.15 16.01
C MET A 1 7.99 -22.69 14.63
N SER A 2 7.79 -21.81 13.65
CA SER A 2 7.33 -22.21 12.32
C SER A 2 8.50 -22.19 11.33
N VAL A 3 8.50 -23.14 10.40
CA VAL A 3 9.39 -23.16 9.24
C VAL A 3 8.53 -22.77 8.04
N LEU A 4 8.97 -21.78 7.26
CA LEU A 4 8.33 -21.46 5.99
C LEU A 4 9.07 -22.21 4.90
N PHE A 5 8.34 -22.98 4.11
CA PHE A 5 8.84 -23.57 2.89
C PHE A 5 8.30 -22.74 1.73
N VAL A 6 9.18 -22.23 0.88
CA VAL A 6 8.82 -21.46 -0.30
C VAL A 6 9.28 -22.25 -1.51
N LEU A 7 8.35 -22.73 -2.32
CA LEU A 7 8.65 -23.34 -3.61
C LEU A 7 8.59 -22.24 -4.67
N VAL A 8 9.65 -22.06 -5.46
CA VAL A 8 9.65 -21.10 -6.58
C VAL A 8 9.70 -21.90 -7.87
N TYR A 9 8.69 -21.72 -8.72
CA TYR A 9 8.55 -22.48 -9.97
C TYR A 9 8.14 -21.56 -11.13
N ILE A 10 8.80 -21.69 -12.28
CA ILE A 10 8.23 -21.34 -13.58
C ILE A 10 8.30 -22.60 -14.48
N LEU A 11 7.16 -23.30 -14.64
CA LEU A 11 6.90 -24.44 -15.55
C LEU A 11 7.44 -25.86 -15.21
N LYS A 12 6.66 -26.68 -14.46
CA LYS A 12 6.36 -28.12 -14.75
C LYS A 12 5.48 -28.80 -13.68
N ASP A 13 4.32 -29.25 -14.15
CA ASP A 13 3.16 -29.75 -13.41
C ASP A 13 3.38 -31.08 -12.64
N GLU A 14 4.32 -31.93 -13.07
CA GLU A 14 4.48 -33.29 -12.51
C GLU A 14 5.27 -33.34 -11.19
N ILE A 15 6.32 -32.53 -11.06
CA ILE A 15 7.16 -32.51 -9.84
C ILE A 15 6.44 -31.82 -8.68
N SER A 16 5.71 -30.74 -8.96
CA SER A 16 4.88 -30.07 -7.94
C SER A 16 3.84 -31.02 -7.37
N ARG A 17 3.09 -31.72 -8.24
CA ARG A 17 2.09 -32.72 -7.81
C ARG A 17 2.71 -33.87 -7.03
N ALA A 18 3.95 -34.28 -7.35
CA ALA A 18 4.65 -35.31 -6.59
C ALA A 18 5.06 -34.82 -5.19
N LEU A 19 5.53 -33.57 -5.06
CA LEU A 19 5.87 -32.95 -3.78
C LEU A 19 4.63 -32.72 -2.90
N GLU A 20 3.55 -32.20 -3.48
CA GLU A 20 2.26 -32.00 -2.79
C GLU A 20 1.68 -33.31 -2.26
N LYS A 21 1.80 -34.40 -3.03
CA LYS A 21 1.36 -35.74 -2.59
C LYS A 21 2.28 -36.37 -1.56
N GLY A 22 3.57 -36.04 -1.60
CA GLY A 22 4.61 -36.68 -0.79
C GLY A 22 4.88 -36.00 0.56
N ILE A 23 4.45 -34.75 0.73
CA ILE A 23 4.74 -33.95 1.93
C ILE A 23 3.45 -33.33 2.47
N GLU A 24 3.12 -33.67 3.70
CA GLU A 24 1.97 -33.16 4.43
C GLU A 24 2.27 -31.76 5.02
N LEU A 25 2.16 -30.75 4.16
CA LEU A 25 2.29 -29.33 4.50
C LEU A 25 1.14 -28.53 3.90
N GLU A 26 0.92 -27.32 4.41
CA GLU A 26 0.07 -26.34 3.73
C GLU A 26 0.84 -25.82 2.52
N TRP A 27 0.31 -26.11 1.34
CA TRP A 27 0.85 -25.66 0.06
C TRP A 27 0.06 -24.46 -0.42
N GLU A 28 0.76 -23.36 -0.71
CA GLU A 28 0.19 -22.19 -1.37
C GLU A 28 0.98 -21.91 -2.65
N ASP A 29 0.25 -21.73 -3.75
CA ASP A 29 0.84 -21.29 -5.01
C ASP A 29 1.06 -19.77 -4.92
N VAL A 30 2.33 -19.37 -4.88
CA VAL A 30 2.75 -17.98 -4.76
C VAL A 30 3.52 -17.57 -6.00
N TYR A 31 3.14 -16.44 -6.56
CA TYR A 31 3.76 -15.95 -7.79
C TYR A 31 5.09 -15.20 -7.54
N ASP A 32 5.44 -14.90 -6.29
CA ASP A 32 6.64 -14.14 -5.95
C ASP A 32 7.33 -14.66 -4.68
N PHE A 33 8.58 -14.27 -4.50
CA PHE A 33 9.38 -14.63 -3.34
C PHE A 33 8.84 -13.99 -2.07
N VAL A 34 8.64 -14.83 -1.05
CA VAL A 34 8.30 -14.37 0.29
C VAL A 34 9.53 -14.47 1.18
N ASN A 35 9.99 -13.32 1.69
CA ASN A 35 11.01 -13.27 2.73
C ASN A 35 10.40 -12.75 4.05
N PRO A 36 10.21 -13.61 5.06
CA PRO A 36 9.73 -13.20 6.36
C PRO A 36 10.73 -12.30 7.11
N PHE A 37 12.03 -12.35 6.77
CA PHE A 37 13.06 -11.64 7.50
C PHE A 37 13.18 -10.18 7.04
N GLY A 38 13.21 -9.26 8.01
CA GLY A 38 13.16 -7.80 7.77
C GLY A 38 11.85 -7.14 8.22
N ASP A 39 10.90 -7.96 8.68
CA ASP A 39 9.64 -7.53 9.27
C ASP A 39 9.47 -8.12 10.67
N THR A 40 8.92 -7.36 11.62
CA THR A 40 8.59 -7.88 12.96
C THR A 40 7.58 -9.02 12.93
N ARG A 41 6.68 -9.05 11.92
CA ARG A 41 5.76 -10.16 11.64
C ARG A 41 6.49 -11.47 11.32
N GLY A 42 7.71 -11.36 10.79
CA GLY A 42 8.59 -12.47 10.47
C GLY A 42 9.17 -13.23 11.66
N ARG A 43 9.09 -12.68 12.88
CA ARG A 43 9.67 -13.30 14.08
C ARG A 43 9.09 -14.68 14.43
N ALA A 44 7.96 -15.05 13.84
CA ALA A 44 7.39 -16.39 13.98
C ALA A 44 8.21 -17.46 13.23
N PHE A 45 9.04 -17.06 12.27
CA PHE A 45 9.83 -17.93 11.40
C PHE A 45 11.30 -17.91 11.81
N ASN A 46 11.91 -19.09 11.86
CA ASN A 46 13.34 -19.24 12.15
C ASN A 46 14.20 -19.42 10.89
N SER A 47 13.61 -19.99 9.84
CA SER A 47 14.27 -20.30 8.58
C SER A 47 13.25 -20.36 7.45
N VAL A 48 13.71 -20.01 6.25
CA VAL A 48 13.01 -20.21 4.99
C VAL A 48 13.84 -21.13 4.13
N TRP A 49 13.20 -22.15 3.59
CA TRP A 49 13.83 -23.07 2.64
C TRP A 49 13.23 -22.78 1.27
N THR A 50 14.08 -22.44 0.31
CA THR A 50 13.67 -22.15 -1.07
C THR A 50 14.29 -23.15 -2.02
N PHE A 51 13.45 -23.94 -2.69
CA PHE A 51 13.89 -24.88 -3.70
C PHE A 51 13.79 -24.18 -5.06
N ASP A 52 14.95 -23.87 -5.65
CA ASP A 52 15.05 -23.39 -7.02
C ASP A 52 15.34 -24.60 -7.92
N LEU A 53 14.29 -25.08 -8.57
CA LEU A 53 14.36 -26.26 -9.40
C LEU A 53 14.99 -25.98 -10.77
N ASP A 54 14.96 -24.72 -11.23
CA ASP A 54 15.52 -24.31 -12.52
C ASP A 54 17.04 -24.27 -12.47
N THR A 55 17.59 -23.72 -11.38
CA THR A 55 19.04 -23.69 -11.16
C THR A 55 19.57 -24.92 -10.40
N HIS A 56 18.66 -25.80 -9.96
CA HIS A 56 18.95 -26.98 -9.14
C HIS A 56 19.66 -26.62 -7.81
N VAL A 57 19.22 -25.55 -7.14
CA VAL A 57 19.78 -25.06 -5.87
C VAL A 57 18.75 -25.03 -4.76
N LEU A 58 19.16 -25.38 -3.53
CA LEU A 58 18.39 -25.22 -2.31
C LEU A 58 18.97 -24.05 -1.52
N PHE A 59 18.16 -23.01 -1.29
CA PHE A 59 18.52 -21.91 -0.41
C PHE A 59 17.96 -22.11 0.99
N LEU A 60 18.80 -21.86 1.98
CA LEU A 60 18.42 -21.74 3.39
C LEU A 60 18.63 -20.30 3.82
N THR A 61 17.53 -19.57 3.95
CA THR A 61 17.55 -18.20 4.49
C THR A 61 17.21 -18.26 5.98
N LYS A 62 18.02 -17.61 6.80
CA LYS A 62 17.75 -17.33 8.21
C LYS A 62 17.87 -15.82 8.43
N HIS A 63 17.58 -15.36 9.65
CA HIS A 63 17.59 -13.93 9.97
C HIS A 63 18.94 -13.23 9.67
N ASP A 64 20.04 -13.97 9.72
CA ASP A 64 21.42 -13.49 9.69
C ASP A 64 22.23 -14.01 8.49
N ARG A 65 21.71 -14.99 7.77
CA ARG A 65 22.47 -15.71 6.74
C ARG A 65 21.58 -16.17 5.59
N LEU A 66 22.13 -16.09 4.39
CA LEU A 66 21.64 -16.79 3.22
C LEU A 66 22.68 -17.83 2.84
N CYS A 67 22.27 -19.09 2.86
CA CYS A 67 23.14 -20.20 2.48
C CYS A 67 22.51 -20.97 1.31
N SER A 68 23.33 -21.65 0.51
CA SER A 68 22.87 -22.51 -0.58
C SER A 68 23.57 -23.85 -0.59
N ALA A 69 22.85 -24.88 -1.02
CA ALA A 69 23.40 -26.20 -1.32
C ALA A 69 22.86 -26.68 -2.68
N PRO A 70 23.65 -27.38 -3.50
CA PRO A 70 23.13 -28.04 -4.69
C PRO A 70 22.03 -29.06 -4.35
N LEU A 71 20.92 -29.06 -5.08
CA LEU A 71 19.83 -30.02 -4.88
C LEU A 71 20.24 -31.47 -5.18
N SER A 72 21.30 -31.68 -5.97
CA SER A 72 21.88 -33.01 -6.19
C SER A 72 22.29 -33.68 -4.88
N LEU A 73 22.88 -32.93 -3.94
CA LEU A 73 23.29 -33.46 -2.64
C LEU A 73 22.09 -34.00 -1.83
N ALA A 74 20.94 -33.33 -1.92
CA ALA A 74 19.71 -33.74 -1.24
C ALA A 74 19.09 -35.01 -1.83
N ARG A 75 19.39 -35.33 -3.10
CA ARG A 75 18.93 -36.56 -3.76
C ARG A 75 19.77 -37.77 -3.35
N ASP A 76 21.04 -37.54 -3.08
CA ASP A 76 22.00 -38.60 -2.77
C ASP A 76 22.03 -38.94 -1.27
N ARG A 77 21.81 -37.94 -0.40
CA ARG A 77 21.83 -38.13 1.06
C ARG A 77 21.04 -37.05 1.81
N LEU A 78 20.83 -37.29 3.10
CA LEU A 78 20.33 -36.26 4.01
C LEU A 78 21.35 -35.11 4.11
N LEU A 79 20.83 -33.88 3.98
CA LEU A 79 21.63 -32.66 4.10
C LEU A 79 21.88 -32.30 5.57
N THR A 80 23.09 -31.84 5.87
CA THR A 80 23.47 -31.18 7.12
C THR A 80 23.72 -29.70 6.87
N LEU A 81 23.84 -28.91 7.94
CA LEU A 81 24.14 -27.48 7.80
C LEU A 81 25.53 -27.21 7.19
N ASP A 82 26.46 -28.18 7.23
CA ASP A 82 27.80 -28.05 6.66
C ASP A 82 27.80 -28.17 5.13
N ASP A 83 26.72 -28.69 4.55
CA ASP A 83 26.55 -28.80 3.09
C ASP A 83 26.19 -27.46 2.44
N PHE A 84 25.93 -26.43 3.25
CA PHE A 84 25.47 -25.13 2.80
C PHE A 84 26.61 -24.12 2.76
N GLU A 85 26.88 -23.59 1.57
CA GLU A 85 27.80 -22.49 1.37
C GLU A 85 27.11 -21.15 1.65
N MET A 86 27.81 -20.21 2.28
CA MET A 86 27.27 -18.89 2.59
C MET A 86 27.40 -17.97 1.37
N LEU A 87 26.26 -17.51 0.82
CA LEU A 87 26.24 -16.72 -0.41
C LEU A 87 26.37 -15.21 -0.17
N LYS A 88 25.74 -14.68 0.89
CA LYS A 88 25.77 -13.25 1.21
C LYS A 88 25.69 -13.01 2.73
N SER A 89 26.46 -12.05 3.22
CA SER A 89 26.15 -11.36 4.48
C SER A 89 25.10 -10.25 4.19
N PRO A 90 24.25 -9.83 5.16
CA PRO A 90 23.03 -9.04 4.90
C PRO A 90 23.21 -7.65 4.24
N THR A 91 24.42 -7.23 3.89
CA THR A 91 24.73 -5.83 3.56
C THR A 91 24.98 -5.58 2.07
N GLU A 92 25.20 -6.59 1.23
CA GLU A 92 25.75 -6.40 -0.13
C GLU A 92 24.72 -6.41 -1.26
N THR A 93 23.55 -5.80 -1.11
CA THR A 93 22.66 -5.61 -2.28
C THR A 93 21.97 -4.27 -2.23
N ILE A 94 22.77 -3.21 -2.12
CA ILE A 94 22.39 -1.92 -2.66
C ILE A 94 23.03 -1.90 -4.03
N ALA A 95 22.24 -2.21 -5.06
CA ALA A 95 22.62 -1.85 -6.41
C ALA A 95 22.96 -0.36 -6.38
N ASP A 96 24.16 0.01 -6.80
CA ASP A 96 24.57 1.39 -6.99
C ASP A 96 23.45 2.13 -7.71
N GLU A 97 22.68 2.92 -6.97
CA GLU A 97 21.72 3.84 -7.54
C GLU A 97 22.55 4.81 -8.37
N LYS A 98 22.58 4.59 -9.69
CA LYS A 98 23.30 5.46 -10.61
C LYS A 98 22.80 6.88 -10.39
N ILE A 99 23.64 7.69 -9.74
CA ILE A 99 23.39 9.12 -9.57
C ILE A 99 23.35 9.72 -10.97
N ILE A 100 22.15 10.12 -11.41
CA ILE A 100 21.97 10.76 -12.70
C ILE A 100 22.47 12.20 -12.55
N PRO A 101 23.56 12.61 -13.23
CA PRO A 101 24.12 13.95 -13.04
C PRO A 101 23.13 15.05 -13.48
N GLY A 102 23.08 16.14 -12.71
CA GLY A 102 22.22 17.31 -12.96
C GLY A 102 22.77 18.28 -14.02
N PRO A 103 21.99 19.33 -14.37
CA PRO A 103 21.05 20.04 -13.52
C PRO A 103 19.66 19.41 -13.39
N TYR A 104 19.05 19.53 -12.21
CA TYR A 104 17.70 19.03 -11.92
C TYR A 104 16.67 20.15 -12.02
N TRP A 105 15.47 19.79 -12.47
CA TRP A 105 14.30 20.64 -12.36
C TRP A 105 13.90 20.81 -10.89
N ASP A 106 13.83 22.06 -10.42
CA ASP A 106 13.25 22.39 -9.13
C ASP A 106 11.71 22.43 -9.24
N LEU A 107 11.08 21.31 -8.88
CA LEU A 107 9.63 21.22 -8.84
C LEU A 107 9.12 22.00 -7.63
N GLN A 108 8.31 23.02 -7.86
CA GLN A 108 7.60 23.75 -6.81
C GLN A 108 6.22 23.12 -6.63
N PRO A 109 6.05 22.20 -5.66
CA PRO A 109 4.84 21.42 -5.54
C PRO A 109 3.64 22.31 -5.19
N ARG A 110 2.56 22.17 -5.95
CA ARG A 110 1.27 22.83 -5.67
C ARG A 110 0.22 21.73 -5.54
N PHE A 111 -0.24 21.50 -4.32
CA PHE A 111 -1.26 20.50 -4.03
C PHE A 111 -2.27 21.04 -3.01
N ASP A 112 -3.45 20.44 -3.00
CA ASP A 112 -4.43 20.66 -1.95
C ASP A 112 -3.88 20.13 -0.61
N HIS A 113 -3.82 20.97 0.41
CA HIS A 113 -3.34 20.56 1.74
C HIS A 113 -4.19 19.44 2.36
N ARG A 114 -5.48 19.33 1.97
CA ARG A 114 -6.35 18.21 2.34
C ARG A 114 -5.81 16.89 1.75
N LYS A 115 -5.42 16.88 0.46
CA LYS A 115 -4.81 15.72 -0.20
C LYS A 115 -3.51 15.33 0.46
N LYS A 116 -2.58 16.27 0.68
CA LYS A 116 -1.30 15.97 1.35
C LYS A 116 -1.49 15.30 2.70
N THR A 117 -2.37 15.86 3.53
CA THR A 117 -2.54 15.35 4.89
C THR A 117 -3.19 13.97 4.90
N PHE A 118 -4.15 13.72 4.00
CA PHE A 118 -4.86 12.45 3.90
C PHE A 118 -4.07 11.39 3.13
N LEU A 119 -3.81 11.63 1.85
CA LEU A 119 -3.14 10.67 0.96
C LEU A 119 -1.68 10.45 1.34
N GLY A 120 -0.98 11.50 1.79
CA GLY A 120 0.39 11.34 2.30
C GLY A 120 0.45 10.40 3.50
N ARG A 121 -0.56 10.40 4.38
CA ARG A 121 -0.63 9.42 5.47
C ARG A 121 -0.95 8.02 4.97
N ILE A 122 -1.92 7.89 4.06
CA ILE A 122 -2.27 6.60 3.44
C ILE A 122 -1.06 5.97 2.73
N LEU A 123 -0.28 6.74 1.97
CA LEU A 123 0.93 6.27 1.30
C LEU A 123 1.99 5.79 2.30
N ARG A 124 2.24 6.54 3.39
CA ARG A 124 3.18 6.09 4.44
C ARG A 124 2.72 4.78 5.10
N ASP A 125 1.44 4.70 5.44
CA ASP A 125 0.87 3.51 6.06
C ASP A 125 0.81 2.32 5.08
N PHE A 126 0.64 2.58 3.78
CA PHE A 126 0.73 1.57 2.71
C PHE A 126 2.14 1.00 2.61
N GLY A 127 3.14 1.89 2.54
CA GLY A 127 4.55 1.53 2.55
C GLY A 127 4.92 0.69 3.78
N HIS A 128 4.42 1.07 4.96
CA HIS A 128 4.60 0.29 6.18
C HIS A 128 3.90 -1.06 6.11
N THR A 129 2.63 -1.12 5.70
CA THR A 129 1.84 -2.36 5.64
C THR A 129 2.47 -3.39 4.71
N TRP A 130 2.97 -2.95 3.55
CA TRP A 130 3.56 -3.81 2.51
C TRP A 130 5.09 -3.83 2.50
N ARG A 131 5.74 -3.33 3.56
CA ARG A 131 7.21 -3.24 3.68
C ARG A 131 7.98 -4.54 3.43
N HIS A 132 7.35 -5.69 3.68
CA HIS A 132 7.97 -7.00 3.47
C HIS A 132 8.20 -7.31 1.98
N LEU A 133 7.38 -6.75 1.08
CA LEU A 133 7.59 -6.80 -0.37
C LEU A 133 8.39 -5.59 -0.86
N LEU A 134 7.98 -4.38 -0.45
CA LEU A 134 8.56 -3.13 -0.97
C LEU A 134 10.07 -2.98 -0.71
N ARG A 135 10.58 -3.61 0.36
CA ARG A 135 12.01 -3.59 0.70
C ARG A 135 12.82 -4.70 0.05
N ARG A 136 12.20 -5.58 -0.73
CA ARG A 136 12.87 -6.73 -1.37
C ARG A 136 12.83 -6.63 -2.88
N GLU A 137 13.55 -7.55 -3.52
CA GLU A 137 13.32 -7.83 -4.93
C GLU A 137 11.96 -8.52 -5.07
N MET A 138 11.24 -8.16 -6.12
CA MET A 138 9.90 -8.66 -6.41
C MET A 138 9.82 -8.98 -7.89
N ASN A 139 8.91 -9.85 -8.29
CA ASN A 139 8.65 -10.15 -9.69
C ASN A 139 7.82 -9.03 -10.36
N ASP A 140 7.60 -9.13 -11.68
CA ASP A 140 6.91 -8.07 -12.43
C ASP A 140 5.43 -7.95 -12.02
N ILE A 141 4.79 -9.07 -11.69
CA ILE A 141 3.38 -9.09 -11.29
C ILE A 141 3.19 -8.31 -9.98
N THR A 142 4.00 -8.59 -8.95
CA THR A 142 3.98 -7.86 -7.67
C THR A 142 4.31 -6.40 -7.86
N PHE A 143 5.35 -6.10 -8.66
CA PHE A 143 5.73 -4.73 -8.97
C PHE A 143 4.57 -3.94 -9.57
N MET A 144 3.90 -4.49 -10.59
CA MET A 144 2.75 -3.85 -11.22
C MET A 144 1.59 -3.69 -10.24
N LYS A 145 1.24 -4.72 -9.46
CA LYS A 145 0.17 -4.65 -8.47
C LYS A 145 0.39 -3.58 -7.39
N LEU A 146 1.62 -3.46 -6.88
CA LEU A 146 1.95 -2.42 -5.90
C LEU A 146 2.03 -1.04 -6.54
N SER A 147 2.49 -0.94 -7.78
CA SER A 147 2.54 0.33 -8.54
C SER A 147 1.15 0.88 -8.82
N TYR A 148 0.22 0.04 -9.26
CA TYR A 148 -1.17 0.43 -9.45
C TYR A 148 -1.86 0.78 -8.14
N ALA A 149 -1.55 0.08 -7.04
CA ALA A 149 -2.05 0.47 -5.72
C ALA A 149 -1.66 1.91 -5.34
N VAL A 150 -0.41 2.30 -5.63
CA VAL A 150 0.03 3.69 -5.45
C VAL A 150 -0.77 4.64 -6.33
N ILE A 151 -0.93 4.33 -7.63
CA ILE A 151 -1.72 5.16 -8.54
C ILE A 151 -3.16 5.32 -8.04
N TRP A 152 -3.83 4.23 -7.67
CA TRP A 152 -5.20 4.26 -7.13
C TRP A 152 -5.32 5.08 -5.85
N ILE A 153 -4.32 5.01 -4.96
CA ILE A 153 -4.29 5.88 -3.78
C ILE A 153 -4.18 7.36 -4.20
N LEU A 154 -3.30 7.69 -5.15
CA LEU A 154 -3.09 9.07 -5.63
C LEU A 154 -4.31 9.63 -6.34
N THR A 155 -4.96 8.82 -7.19
CA THR A 155 -6.18 9.21 -7.91
C THR A 155 -7.44 9.08 -7.07
N MET A 156 -7.32 8.62 -5.82
CA MET A 156 -8.43 8.32 -4.92
C MET A 156 -9.42 7.28 -5.46
N ASP A 157 -8.95 6.44 -6.38
CA ASP A 157 -9.66 5.30 -6.96
C ASP A 157 -9.64 4.09 -6.01
N PHE A 158 -10.19 4.30 -4.82
CA PHE A 158 -10.36 3.27 -3.81
C PHE A 158 -11.69 3.48 -3.10
N THR A 159 -12.20 2.42 -2.49
CA THR A 159 -13.41 2.49 -1.68
C THR A 159 -13.07 2.37 -0.21
N ILE A 160 -13.86 3.04 0.64
CA ILE A 160 -13.77 2.89 2.08
C ILE A 160 -14.96 2.05 2.52
N VAL A 161 -14.67 0.91 3.14
CA VAL A 161 -15.68 0.01 3.70
C VAL A 161 -15.59 0.09 5.22
N GLU A 162 -16.70 0.43 5.85
CA GLU A 162 -16.77 0.54 7.30
C GLU A 162 -17.12 -0.80 7.93
N ARG A 163 -16.25 -1.27 8.83
CA ARG A 163 -16.60 -2.33 9.77
C ARG A 163 -17.25 -1.69 10.98
N ILE A 164 -18.55 -1.92 11.13
CA ILE A 164 -19.39 -1.31 12.17
C ILE A 164 -20.00 -2.37 13.08
N ARG A 165 -20.37 -3.53 12.51
CA ARG A 165 -21.14 -4.57 13.20
C ARG A 165 -20.25 -5.53 13.98
N PHE A 166 -20.91 -6.32 14.83
CA PHE A 166 -20.28 -7.47 15.46
C PHE A 166 -19.72 -8.40 14.38
N GLU A 167 -18.45 -8.76 14.53
CA GLU A 167 -17.80 -9.68 13.62
C GLU A 167 -16.82 -10.54 14.41
N HIS A 168 -17.07 -11.84 14.39
CA HIS A 168 -16.13 -12.79 14.94
C HIS A 168 -15.12 -13.14 13.85
N VAL A 169 -13.88 -12.69 14.01
CA VAL A 169 -12.76 -13.15 13.18
C VAL A 169 -12.58 -14.64 13.46
N GLY A 170 -13.03 -15.50 12.53
CA GLY A 170 -12.85 -16.95 12.63
C GLY A 170 -11.38 -17.34 12.49
N GLY A 171 -10.92 -18.33 13.27
CA GLY A 171 -9.54 -18.84 13.28
C GLY A 171 -8.63 -18.22 14.36
N ARG A 172 -7.30 -18.37 14.22
CA ARG A 172 -6.33 -17.56 14.99
C ARG A 172 -6.32 -16.17 14.38
N GLY A 173 -6.74 -15.16 15.13
CA GLY A 173 -6.55 -13.76 14.73
C GLY A 173 -5.10 -13.47 14.31
N GLY A 174 -4.87 -12.38 13.59
CA GLY A 174 -3.56 -12.13 12.99
C GLY A 174 -3.46 -10.77 12.32
N PRO A 175 -2.29 -10.43 11.75
CA PRO A 175 -2.14 -9.16 11.05
C PRO A 175 -3.08 -9.08 9.85
N TYR A 176 -3.47 -7.87 9.46
CA TYR A 176 -4.27 -7.66 8.25
C TYR A 176 -3.57 -8.13 6.98
N VAL A 177 -2.25 -7.96 6.97
CA VAL A 177 -1.31 -8.41 5.96
C VAL A 177 -0.22 -9.20 6.70
N GLY A 178 -0.17 -10.50 6.46
CA GLY A 178 0.89 -11.39 6.90
C GLY A 178 2.23 -11.04 6.26
N VAL A 179 3.30 -11.67 6.75
CA VAL A 179 4.63 -11.51 6.16
C VAL A 179 4.82 -12.32 4.88
N ALA A 180 3.89 -13.24 4.61
CA ALA A 180 3.83 -14.08 3.43
C ALA A 180 2.72 -13.69 2.46
N ASP A 181 1.95 -12.65 2.79
CA ASP A 181 0.81 -12.26 1.98
C ASP A 181 1.29 -11.52 0.72
N LEU A 182 0.78 -11.95 -0.43
CA LEU A 182 0.94 -11.20 -1.69
C LEU A 182 -0.33 -10.37 -1.99
N PRO A 183 -0.21 -9.27 -2.77
CA PRO A 183 -1.34 -8.46 -3.17
C PRO A 183 -2.41 -9.27 -3.93
N ARG A 184 -3.60 -9.38 -3.34
CA ARG A 184 -4.69 -10.18 -3.90
C ARG A 184 -5.50 -9.44 -4.96
N TRP A 185 -5.38 -8.12 -5.06
CA TRP A 185 -6.05 -7.35 -6.11
C TRP A 185 -5.39 -7.58 -7.46
N ASP A 186 -6.20 -7.54 -8.52
CA ASP A 186 -5.73 -7.57 -9.90
C ASP A 186 -5.37 -6.17 -10.35
N ALA A 187 -4.26 -6.05 -11.06
CA ALA A 187 -3.79 -4.81 -11.64
C ALA A 187 -3.63 -4.95 -13.16
N PRO A 188 -3.80 -3.86 -13.92
CA PRO A 188 -3.47 -3.86 -15.33
C PRO A 188 -1.97 -4.06 -15.58
N ASN A 189 -1.60 -4.30 -16.83
CA ASN A 189 -0.22 -4.63 -17.23
C ASN A 189 0.49 -3.47 -17.93
N GLU A 190 -0.19 -2.34 -18.14
CA GLU A 190 0.36 -1.16 -18.81
C GLU A 190 1.38 -0.46 -17.93
N ALA A 191 2.60 -0.32 -18.43
CA ALA A 191 3.69 0.33 -17.70
C ALA A 191 3.71 1.86 -17.85
N ILE A 192 2.88 2.42 -18.74
CA ILE A 192 2.69 3.87 -18.90
C ILE A 192 1.20 4.15 -18.75
N VAL A 193 0.82 4.88 -17.70
CA VAL A 193 -0.57 5.07 -17.28
C VAL A 193 -0.86 6.54 -17.10
N GLN A 194 -1.94 7.03 -17.67
CA GLN A 194 -2.37 8.41 -17.43
C GLN A 194 -3.12 8.49 -16.10
N ALA A 195 -2.68 9.37 -15.21
CA ALA A 195 -3.39 9.69 -13.98
C ALA A 195 -3.57 11.21 -13.88
N GLY A 196 -4.80 11.66 -14.10
CA GLY A 196 -5.11 13.06 -14.31
C GLY A 196 -4.38 13.58 -15.56
N SER A 197 -3.54 14.58 -15.37
CA SER A 197 -2.81 15.24 -16.46
C SER A 197 -1.36 14.77 -16.63
N CYS A 198 -0.91 13.84 -15.79
CA CYS A 198 0.45 13.34 -15.79
C CYS A 198 0.48 11.87 -16.21
N TRP A 199 1.53 11.48 -16.92
CA TRP A 199 1.80 10.10 -17.30
C TRP A 199 2.71 9.45 -16.27
N PHE A 200 2.20 8.44 -15.57
CA PHE A 200 2.99 7.62 -14.66
C PHE A 200 3.69 6.51 -15.44
N VAL A 201 5.00 6.46 -15.33
CA VAL A 201 5.86 5.43 -15.92
C VAL A 201 6.33 4.50 -14.82
N LEU A 202 5.85 3.26 -14.88
CA LEU A 202 6.12 2.21 -13.92
C LEU A 202 7.32 1.41 -14.40
N ALA A 203 8.48 1.67 -13.80
CA ALA A 203 9.74 1.03 -14.20
C ALA A 203 10.54 0.64 -12.96
N ARG A 204 11.24 -0.50 -13.01
CA ARG A 204 12.07 -0.98 -11.89
C ARG A 204 13.28 -0.10 -11.61
N ASP A 205 13.76 0.61 -12.63
CA ASP A 205 14.88 1.53 -12.55
C ASP A 205 14.58 2.82 -13.32
N ILE A 206 15.19 3.91 -12.87
CA ILE A 206 14.97 5.24 -13.44
C ILE A 206 15.46 5.31 -14.90
N GLY A 207 16.55 4.62 -15.23
CA GLY A 207 17.11 4.63 -16.58
C GLY A 207 16.13 4.06 -17.62
N LYS A 208 15.53 2.92 -17.31
CA LYS A 208 14.45 2.31 -18.10
C LYS A 208 13.24 3.23 -18.18
N GLY A 209 12.85 3.85 -17.07
CA GLY A 209 11.75 4.83 -17.05
C GLY A 209 11.98 6.00 -18.01
N LEU A 210 13.19 6.57 -18.01
CA LEU A 210 13.55 7.67 -18.92
C LEU A 210 13.57 7.23 -20.39
N ALA A 211 14.03 6.00 -20.67
CA ALA A 211 13.97 5.44 -22.02
C ALA A 211 12.53 5.27 -22.51
N MET A 212 11.64 4.74 -21.65
CA MET A 212 10.22 4.59 -21.94
C MET A 212 9.53 5.94 -22.19
N ILE A 213 9.90 7.00 -21.46
CA ILE A 213 9.39 8.35 -21.73
C ILE A 213 9.77 8.80 -23.14
N ARG A 214 11.03 8.63 -23.54
CA ARG A 214 11.51 9.04 -24.87
C ARG A 214 10.77 8.29 -25.99
N GLU A 215 10.61 6.98 -25.85
CA GLU A 215 9.85 6.16 -26.80
C GLU A 215 8.38 6.59 -26.87
N HIS A 216 7.75 6.86 -25.72
CA HIS A 216 6.38 7.34 -25.67
C HIS A 216 6.21 8.72 -26.31
N ILE A 217 7.18 9.62 -26.15
CA ILE A 217 7.21 10.93 -26.81
C ILE A 217 7.25 10.80 -28.34
N GLU A 218 8.09 9.90 -28.86
CA GLU A 218 8.27 9.69 -30.30
C GLU A 218 7.02 9.08 -30.95
N THR A 219 6.31 8.22 -30.22
CA THR A 219 5.14 7.48 -30.72
C THR A 219 3.81 8.19 -30.46
N SER A 220 3.74 9.06 -29.46
CA SER A 220 2.49 9.63 -28.99
C SER A 220 2.22 11.01 -29.61
N SER A 221 1.01 11.18 -30.15
CA SER A 221 0.47 12.51 -30.51
C SER A 221 0.14 13.37 -29.28
N ALA A 222 0.42 12.91 -28.05
CA ALA A 222 0.10 13.62 -26.81
C ALA A 222 0.76 15.01 -26.72
N ILE A 223 1.92 15.22 -27.36
CA ILE A 223 2.57 16.55 -27.42
C ILE A 223 1.82 17.49 -28.37
N ALA A 224 1.24 16.96 -29.46
CA ALA A 224 0.48 17.75 -30.43
C ALA A 224 -0.87 18.24 -29.88
N ASN A 225 -1.40 17.59 -28.83
CA ASN A 225 -2.70 17.87 -28.26
C ASN A 225 -2.65 18.76 -26.99
N THR A 226 -1.47 19.11 -26.47
CA THR A 226 -1.37 20.03 -25.33
C THR A 226 -1.27 21.48 -25.79
N THR A 227 -2.17 22.33 -25.29
CA THR A 227 -2.26 23.77 -25.60
C THR A 227 -0.99 24.55 -25.25
N THR A 228 -0.13 23.97 -24.41
CA THR A 228 1.12 24.55 -23.91
C THR A 228 2.39 23.87 -24.47
N GLY A 229 2.25 22.81 -25.29
CA GLY A 229 3.39 22.03 -25.79
C GLY A 229 4.20 21.30 -24.70
N THR A 230 3.69 21.26 -23.46
CA THR A 230 4.34 20.63 -22.32
C THR A 230 3.64 19.33 -21.96
N VAL A 231 4.41 18.26 -21.72
CA VAL A 231 3.89 17.00 -21.16
C VAL A 231 4.65 16.66 -19.88
N SER A 232 3.91 16.31 -18.83
CA SER A 232 4.46 15.92 -17.53
C SER A 232 4.42 14.40 -17.36
N TYR A 233 5.48 13.85 -16.81
CA TYR A 233 5.63 12.44 -16.48
C TYR A 233 6.06 12.29 -15.02
N ALA A 234 5.76 11.14 -14.43
CA ALA A 234 6.34 10.71 -13.16
C ALA A 234 6.82 9.27 -13.30
N ILE A 235 8.10 9.02 -13.04
CA ILE A 235 8.63 7.66 -12.99
C ILE A 235 8.54 7.18 -11.54
N SER A 236 7.88 6.06 -11.32
CA SER A 236 7.83 5.38 -10.04
C SER A 236 8.53 4.03 -10.14
N THR A 237 9.54 3.83 -9.30
CA THR A 237 10.21 2.54 -9.11
C THR A 237 9.74 1.82 -7.84
N LEU A 238 8.68 2.32 -7.19
CA LEU A 238 8.26 2.04 -5.82
C LEU A 238 9.29 2.45 -4.75
N ARG A 239 10.58 2.26 -4.99
CA ARG A 239 11.66 2.69 -4.10
C ARG A 239 11.99 4.17 -4.25
N GLN A 240 11.90 4.67 -5.48
CA GLN A 240 12.18 6.06 -5.82
C GLN A 240 11.10 6.62 -6.73
N THR A 241 10.99 7.94 -6.70
CA THR A 241 10.14 8.69 -7.63
C THR A 241 10.92 9.86 -8.24
N ILE A 242 10.68 10.14 -9.51
CA ILE A 242 11.09 11.38 -10.17
C ILE A 242 9.93 11.96 -10.96
N CYS A 243 9.82 13.29 -10.99
CA CYS A 243 8.99 13.99 -11.95
C CYS A 243 9.82 14.41 -13.14
N CYS A 244 9.24 14.30 -14.32
CA CYS A 244 9.85 14.76 -15.56
C CYS A 244 8.89 15.70 -16.29
N LYS A 245 9.46 16.63 -17.03
CA LYS A 245 8.73 17.54 -17.90
C LYS A 245 9.40 17.55 -19.25
N VAL A 246 8.61 17.48 -20.30
CA VAL A 246 9.05 17.65 -21.67
C VAL A 246 8.62 19.04 -22.11
N CYS A 247 9.58 19.88 -22.48
CA CYS A 247 9.35 21.21 -23.05
C CYS A 247 10.16 21.34 -24.33
N ASP A 248 9.51 21.70 -25.44
CA ASP A 248 10.20 21.94 -26.71
C ASP A 248 11.12 20.78 -27.17
N GLY A 249 10.74 19.55 -26.83
CA GLY A 249 11.50 18.33 -27.14
C GLY A 249 12.61 17.97 -26.15
N GLU A 250 12.92 18.83 -25.17
CA GLU A 250 13.89 18.54 -24.11
C GLU A 250 13.22 17.91 -22.88
N LEU A 251 13.78 16.80 -22.42
CA LEU A 251 13.35 16.08 -21.22
C LEU A 251 14.18 16.56 -20.02
N VAL A 252 13.53 17.26 -19.08
CA VAL A 252 14.11 17.64 -17.79
C VAL A 252 13.48 16.82 -16.67
N HIS A 253 14.24 16.53 -15.61
CA HIS A 253 13.74 15.75 -14.47
C HIS A 253 14.21 16.30 -13.13
N THR A 254 13.44 16.02 -12.09
CA THR A 254 13.79 16.33 -10.71
C THR A 254 14.91 15.41 -10.20
N ARG A 255 15.41 15.70 -9.00
CA ARG A 255 16.24 14.76 -8.26
C ARG A 255 15.42 13.51 -7.87
N PRO A 256 15.98 12.30 -7.90
CA PRO A 256 15.37 11.10 -7.32
C PRO A 256 15.11 11.26 -5.83
N GLU A 257 13.88 10.94 -5.42
CA GLU A 257 13.47 10.98 -4.01
C GLU A 257 13.03 9.60 -3.54
N SER A 258 13.37 9.26 -2.29
CA SER A 258 13.09 7.94 -1.72
C SER A 258 11.63 7.82 -1.28
N LEU A 259 10.92 6.83 -1.85
CA LEU A 259 9.52 6.53 -1.59
C LEU A 259 9.37 5.32 -0.64
N PHE A 260 9.49 4.07 -1.09
CA PHE A 260 9.38 2.88 -0.23
C PHE A 260 10.70 2.12 -0.08
N SER A 261 11.72 2.81 0.43
CA SER A 261 13.01 2.17 0.74
C SER A 261 13.03 1.54 2.14
N ASP A 262 14.21 1.30 2.68
CA ASP A 262 14.37 0.81 4.06
C ASP A 262 13.86 1.81 5.10
N ASN A 263 13.88 3.11 4.75
CA ASN A 263 13.35 4.18 5.58
C ASN A 263 11.90 4.50 5.21
N PRO A 264 11.13 5.11 6.13
CA PRO A 264 9.82 5.67 5.78
C PRO A 264 9.92 6.64 4.58
N PRO A 265 8.86 6.76 3.77
CA PRO A 265 8.86 7.68 2.64
C PRO A 265 9.26 9.09 3.05
N SER A 266 10.15 9.70 2.27
CA SER A 266 10.53 11.09 2.48
C SER A 266 9.33 12.00 2.20
N GLU A 267 9.21 13.11 2.94
CA GLU A 267 8.17 14.10 2.67
C GLU A 267 8.30 14.67 1.25
N SER A 268 9.53 14.80 0.74
CA SER A 268 9.82 15.24 -0.63
C SER A 268 9.24 14.27 -1.67
N ALA A 269 9.43 12.95 -1.49
CA ALA A 269 8.85 11.95 -2.38
C ALA A 269 7.31 11.99 -2.38
N ILE A 270 6.69 12.14 -1.20
CA ILE A 270 5.23 12.26 -1.07
C ILE A 270 4.74 13.52 -1.79
N ASP A 271 5.39 14.66 -1.54
CA ASP A 271 5.03 15.92 -2.18
C ASP A 271 5.19 15.86 -3.69
N MET A 272 6.24 15.22 -4.18
CA MET A 272 6.51 15.02 -5.60
C MET A 272 5.44 14.16 -6.27
N ILE A 273 5.14 12.99 -5.70
CA ILE A 273 4.18 12.05 -6.32
C ILE A 273 2.73 12.55 -6.24
N LEU A 274 2.37 13.28 -5.17
CA LEU A 274 1.07 13.96 -5.08
C LEU A 274 0.98 15.15 -6.04
N SER A 275 2.08 15.89 -6.23
CA SER A 275 2.10 16.95 -7.23
C SER A 275 1.90 16.38 -8.61
N ALA A 276 2.54 15.25 -8.93
CA ALA A 276 2.41 14.57 -10.21
C ALA A 276 0.95 14.26 -10.58
N SER A 277 0.13 13.77 -9.64
CA SER A 277 -1.29 13.50 -9.91
C SER A 277 -2.12 14.77 -10.12
N ASP A 278 -1.67 15.92 -9.63
CA ASP A 278 -2.44 17.17 -9.54
C ASP A 278 -2.05 18.23 -10.59
N ILE A 279 -0.97 18.04 -11.36
CA ILE A 279 -0.30 19.09 -12.16
C ILE A 279 -1.26 19.94 -13.02
N HIS A 280 -2.37 19.40 -13.52
CA HIS A 280 -3.40 20.15 -14.25
C HIS A 280 -4.83 19.68 -13.98
N GLN A 281 -5.15 19.29 -12.74
CA GLN A 281 -6.56 19.01 -12.45
C GLN A 281 -7.36 20.32 -12.62
N GLU A 282 -8.21 20.39 -13.64
CA GLU A 282 -9.14 21.51 -13.82
C GLU A 282 -9.92 21.66 -12.52
N VAL A 283 -9.82 22.83 -11.90
CA VAL A 283 -10.54 23.12 -10.66
C VAL A 283 -12.02 23.00 -10.99
N SER A 284 -12.65 21.91 -10.54
CA SER A 284 -14.08 21.70 -10.65
C SER A 284 -14.79 22.98 -10.21
N LYS A 285 -15.74 23.46 -11.02
CA LYS A 285 -16.49 24.68 -10.69
C LYS A 285 -17.04 24.56 -9.27
N PRO A 286 -16.76 25.53 -8.38
CA PRO A 286 -17.17 25.45 -7.00
C PRO A 286 -18.69 25.27 -6.92
N SER A 287 -19.12 24.26 -6.18
CA SER A 287 -20.52 24.01 -5.91
C SER A 287 -21.06 25.01 -4.89
N ARG A 288 -22.39 25.03 -4.70
CA ARG A 288 -23.03 25.84 -3.64
C ARG A 288 -22.48 25.54 -2.24
N LEU A 289 -22.03 24.30 -2.01
CA LEU A 289 -21.46 23.88 -0.72
C LEU A 289 -20.11 24.57 -0.44
N ASN A 290 -19.33 24.89 -1.48
CA ASN A 290 -18.02 25.52 -1.32
C ASN A 290 -18.14 26.98 -0.82
N TYR A 291 -19.33 27.60 -0.91
CA TYR A 291 -19.59 28.95 -0.39
C TYR A 291 -20.04 28.97 1.07
N LEU A 292 -20.30 27.81 1.68
CA LEU A 292 -20.64 27.74 3.09
C LEU A 292 -19.38 27.95 3.96
N PRO A 293 -19.51 28.46 5.19
CA PRO A 293 -18.40 28.49 6.14
C PRO A 293 -17.80 27.10 6.33
N ILE A 294 -16.48 27.02 6.52
CA ILE A 294 -15.75 25.74 6.57
C ILE A 294 -16.26 24.81 7.67
N GLU A 295 -16.71 25.38 8.79
CA GLU A 295 -17.30 24.65 9.92
C GLU A 295 -18.63 23.98 9.54
N ILE A 296 -19.40 24.61 8.65
CA ILE A 296 -20.64 24.05 8.13
C ILE A 296 -20.33 22.94 7.12
N GLN A 297 -19.35 23.15 6.24
CA GLN A 297 -18.88 22.11 5.32
C GLN A 297 -18.43 20.86 6.09
N ASP A 298 -17.61 21.02 7.14
CA ASP A 298 -17.14 19.94 7.99
C ASP A 298 -18.28 19.19 8.69
N ARG A 299 -19.33 19.90 9.12
CA ARG A 299 -20.52 19.28 9.72
C ARG A 299 -21.30 18.46 8.70
N ILE A 300 -21.46 18.98 7.48
CA ILE A 300 -22.13 18.27 6.38
C ILE A 300 -21.37 16.98 6.05
N LEU A 301 -20.05 17.05 5.86
CA LEU A 301 -19.23 15.88 5.54
C LEU A 301 -19.33 14.80 6.63
N ARG A 302 -19.29 15.19 7.91
CA ARG A 302 -19.44 14.24 9.04
C ARG A 302 -20.82 13.58 9.11
N GLN A 303 -21.86 14.25 8.64
CA GLN A 303 -23.21 13.68 8.60
C GLN A 303 -23.44 12.82 7.35
N ALA A 304 -22.76 13.13 6.25
CA ALA A 304 -22.88 12.42 4.98
C ALA A 304 -22.10 11.10 4.93
N ALA A 305 -21.08 10.95 5.78
CA ALA A 305 -20.23 9.77 5.82
C ALA A 305 -20.42 8.97 7.10
N THR A 306 -20.17 7.66 7.01
CA THR A 306 -20.28 6.73 8.15
C THR A 306 -19.09 6.82 9.11
N SER A 307 -17.94 7.30 8.64
CA SER A 307 -16.74 7.54 9.46
C SER A 307 -16.07 8.86 9.11
N THR A 308 -15.16 9.30 9.98
CA THR A 308 -14.33 10.48 9.74
C THR A 308 -13.30 10.28 8.63
N VAL A 309 -12.84 9.04 8.37
CA VAL A 309 -11.94 8.71 7.25
C VAL A 309 -12.69 8.77 5.91
N ALA A 310 -13.92 8.24 5.87
CA ALA A 310 -14.80 8.38 4.71
C ALA A 310 -15.20 9.83 4.44
N ALA A 311 -15.48 10.61 5.49
CA ALA A 311 -15.75 12.04 5.38
C ALA A 311 -14.56 12.81 4.78
N ALA A 312 -13.33 12.44 5.17
CA ALA A 312 -12.11 13.05 4.64
C ALA A 312 -11.93 12.78 3.14
N LYS A 313 -12.18 11.54 2.69
CA LYS A 313 -12.17 11.19 1.26
C LYS A 313 -13.17 12.06 0.48
N GLN A 314 -14.42 12.12 0.94
CA GLN A 314 -15.46 12.92 0.31
C GLN A 314 -15.12 14.42 0.30
N GLY A 315 -14.56 14.94 1.39
CA GLY A 315 -14.14 16.34 1.48
C GLY A 315 -13.07 16.70 0.44
N ILE A 316 -12.15 15.78 0.14
CA ILE A 316 -11.17 16.00 -0.92
C ILE A 316 -11.82 15.95 -2.31
N GLU A 317 -12.65 14.93 -2.58
CA GLU A 317 -13.34 14.77 -3.87
C GLU A 317 -14.23 15.97 -4.21
N LEU A 318 -14.91 16.53 -3.20
CA LEU A 318 -15.82 17.67 -3.36
C LEU A 318 -15.11 19.03 -3.19
N SER A 319 -13.82 19.02 -2.87
CA SER A 319 -13.07 20.22 -2.50
C SER A 319 -13.69 21.01 -1.33
N LEU A 320 -14.21 20.29 -0.32
CA LEU A 320 -14.92 20.80 0.86
C LEU A 320 -14.16 20.52 2.15
N GLY A 321 -14.40 21.38 3.14
CA GLY A 321 -13.99 21.15 4.51
C GLY A 321 -12.52 21.44 4.79
N SER A 322 -12.16 21.25 6.05
CA SER A 322 -10.80 21.44 6.56
C SER A 322 -9.90 20.22 6.26
N PRO A 323 -8.57 20.43 6.23
CA PRO A 323 -7.61 19.33 6.17
C PRO A 323 -7.83 18.31 7.28
N PHE A 324 -7.81 17.03 6.92
CA PHE A 324 -8.11 15.96 7.86
C PHE A 324 -7.04 15.86 8.96
N SER A 325 -7.44 15.98 10.22
CA SER A 325 -6.51 16.02 11.35
C SER A 325 -5.99 14.66 11.80
N TRP A 326 -6.47 13.55 11.22
CA TRP A 326 -6.25 12.18 11.72
C TRP A 326 -6.60 12.02 13.21
N ALA A 327 -7.59 12.80 13.67
CA ALA A 327 -8.09 12.75 15.03
C ALA A 327 -9.59 13.03 15.08
N GLU A 328 -10.28 12.33 15.97
CA GLU A 328 -11.71 12.49 16.23
C GLU A 328 -11.93 12.74 17.72
N GLN A 329 -12.54 13.88 18.07
CA GLN A 329 -12.81 14.25 19.47
C GLN A 329 -11.56 14.13 20.38
N ARG A 330 -10.41 14.62 19.90
CA ARG A 330 -9.08 14.52 20.55
C ARG A 330 -8.48 13.11 20.65
N ARG A 331 -9.13 12.09 20.07
CA ARG A 331 -8.59 10.73 19.97
C ARG A 331 -7.91 10.55 18.61
N LYS A 332 -6.74 9.92 18.60
CA LYS A 332 -6.01 9.68 17.35
C LYS A 332 -6.66 8.56 16.57
N ILE A 333 -6.70 8.73 15.25
CA ILE A 333 -7.05 7.66 14.31
C ILE A 333 -5.72 7.02 13.90
N LYS A 334 -5.61 5.71 14.08
CA LYS A 334 -4.39 4.94 13.83
C LYS A 334 -4.65 3.83 12.85
N LEU A 335 -3.58 3.40 12.19
CA LEU A 335 -3.55 2.15 11.46
C LEU A 335 -3.76 0.97 12.44
N GLU A 336 -4.79 0.18 12.22
CA GLU A 336 -5.01 -1.09 12.90
C GLU A 336 -4.28 -2.19 12.11
N GLU A 337 -3.21 -2.71 12.69
CA GLU A 337 -2.37 -3.72 12.01
C GLU A 337 -2.93 -5.14 12.15
N VAL A 338 -3.81 -5.39 13.12
CA VAL A 338 -4.24 -6.73 13.53
C VAL A 338 -5.75 -6.87 13.46
N ARG A 339 -6.23 -7.96 12.86
CA ARG A 339 -7.63 -8.35 12.87
C ARG A 339 -8.02 -8.78 14.27
N ARG A 340 -9.03 -8.11 14.83
CA ARG A 340 -9.62 -8.43 16.14
C ARG A 340 -11.11 -8.66 16.02
N HIS A 341 -11.68 -9.41 16.95
CA HIS A 341 -13.12 -9.50 17.10
C HIS A 341 -13.71 -8.10 17.26
N ARG A 342 -14.80 -7.85 16.56
CA ARG A 342 -15.56 -6.61 16.67
C ARG A 342 -16.79 -6.85 17.52
N THR A 343 -17.06 -5.89 18.38
CA THR A 343 -18.30 -5.77 19.14
C THR A 343 -18.97 -4.46 18.77
N GLU A 344 -20.26 -4.33 19.06
CA GLU A 344 -21.01 -3.08 18.85
C GLU A 344 -20.43 -1.89 19.64
N ALA A 345 -19.70 -2.18 20.73
CA ALA A 345 -19.01 -1.18 21.55
C ALA A 345 -17.63 -0.78 21.01
N SER A 346 -17.14 -1.42 19.94
CA SER A 346 -15.83 -1.11 19.36
C SER A 346 -15.91 0.06 18.37
N PRO A 347 -14.93 0.98 18.35
CA PRO A 347 -14.91 2.08 17.39
C PRO A 347 -15.03 1.60 15.94
N VAL A 348 -15.69 2.38 15.10
CA VAL A 348 -15.77 2.14 13.65
C VAL A 348 -14.36 2.00 13.08
N GLU A 349 -14.19 1.02 12.21
CA GLU A 349 -12.93 0.76 11.52
C GLU A 349 -13.11 0.89 10.02
N SER A 350 -12.35 1.82 9.44
CA SER A 350 -12.46 2.21 8.04
C SER A 350 -11.39 1.49 7.24
N GLN A 351 -11.82 0.57 6.40
CA GLN A 351 -10.94 -0.26 5.58
C GLN A 351 -10.84 0.30 4.17
N ILE A 352 -9.62 0.39 3.63
CA ILE A 352 -9.41 0.78 2.24
C ILE A 352 -9.42 -0.46 1.36
N PHE A 353 -10.25 -0.43 0.33
CA PHE A 353 -10.36 -1.48 -0.69
C PHE A 353 -9.87 -0.94 -2.02
N LEU A 354 -8.95 -1.69 -2.64
CA LEU A 354 -8.38 -1.42 -3.96
C LEU A 354 -8.97 -2.43 -4.94
N ASN A 355 -9.60 -1.94 -6.01
CA ASN A 355 -10.30 -2.78 -6.98
C ASN A 355 -11.25 -3.81 -6.31
N GLY A 356 -12.00 -3.37 -5.29
CA GLY A 356 -12.94 -4.22 -4.54
C GLY A 356 -12.31 -5.24 -3.59
N VAL A 357 -10.99 -5.26 -3.42
CA VAL A 357 -10.27 -6.18 -2.54
C VAL A 357 -9.60 -5.41 -1.39
N MET A 358 -9.62 -5.97 -0.17
CA MET A 358 -9.03 -5.33 1.01
C MET A 358 -7.53 -5.08 0.82
N SER A 359 -7.11 -3.82 0.95
CA SER A 359 -5.72 -3.37 0.73
C SER A 359 -4.75 -3.72 1.87
N GLY A 360 -5.30 -4.14 3.02
CA GLY A 360 -4.55 -4.27 4.26
C GLY A 360 -4.53 -3.00 5.12
N LEU A 361 -4.94 -1.85 4.58
CA LEU A 361 -5.06 -0.61 5.34
C LEU A 361 -6.41 -0.54 6.05
N SER A 362 -6.33 -0.43 7.38
CA SER A 362 -7.48 -0.34 8.24
C SER A 362 -7.26 0.73 9.28
N TYR A 363 -8.22 1.63 9.45
CA TYR A 363 -8.08 2.78 10.34
C TYR A 363 -9.11 2.73 11.45
N LYS A 364 -8.66 2.95 12.68
CA LYS A 364 -9.53 2.92 13.85
C LYS A 364 -9.18 4.05 14.81
N CYS A 365 -10.21 4.65 15.38
CA CYS A 365 -10.05 5.62 16.45
C CYS A 365 -9.62 4.90 17.75
N ASP A 366 -8.68 5.47 18.48
CA ASP A 366 -8.31 4.97 19.81
C ASP A 366 -9.57 4.82 20.70
N ALA A 367 -9.63 3.73 21.47
CA ALA A 367 -10.69 3.56 22.45
C ALA A 367 -10.62 4.69 23.49
N ALA A 368 -11.78 5.16 23.96
CA ALA A 368 -11.81 6.10 25.07
C ALA A 368 -11.11 5.46 26.29
N PRO A 369 -10.34 6.21 27.08
CA PRO A 369 -9.85 5.72 28.37
C PRO A 369 -11.05 5.19 29.18
N MET A 370 -10.93 3.98 29.71
CA MET A 370 -11.90 3.33 30.61
C MET A 370 -11.97 4.08 31.95
N GLY A 371 -12.37 5.36 31.93
CA GLY A 371 -12.41 6.24 33.10
C GLY A 371 -13.69 7.06 33.26
N PHE A 372 -14.56 7.09 32.24
CA PHE A 372 -15.89 7.69 32.37
C PHE A 372 -16.97 6.63 32.22
N LYS A 373 -17.14 5.81 33.27
CA LYS A 373 -18.47 5.27 33.56
C LYS A 373 -19.31 6.44 34.04
N VAL A 374 -20.17 6.97 33.19
CA VAL A 374 -21.30 7.75 33.69
C VAL A 374 -22.11 6.76 34.52
N ASP A 375 -22.17 6.99 35.82
CA ASP A 375 -22.97 6.19 36.72
C ASP A 375 -24.45 6.41 36.37
N SER A 376 -24.99 5.50 35.55
CA SER A 376 -26.39 5.51 35.12
C SER A 376 -27.37 5.23 36.26
N SER A 377 -26.88 5.08 37.51
CA SER A 377 -27.69 5.06 38.74
C SER A 377 -28.37 6.41 39.04
N SER A 378 -27.97 7.49 38.36
CA SER A 378 -28.49 8.85 38.58
C SER A 378 -29.53 9.32 37.56
N LEU A 379 -29.93 8.47 36.60
CA LEU A 379 -31.04 8.79 35.70
C LEU A 379 -32.39 8.46 36.36
N PRO A 380 -33.34 9.41 36.44
CA PRO A 380 -34.66 9.14 36.99
C PRO A 380 -35.38 8.11 36.12
N ALA A 381 -36.02 7.13 36.77
CA ALA A 381 -36.73 6.05 36.10
C ALA A 381 -37.81 6.61 35.14
N PRO A 382 -37.98 6.03 33.94
CA PRO A 382 -39.00 6.46 33.01
C PRO A 382 -40.41 6.25 33.60
N PRO A 383 -41.36 7.18 33.37
CA PRO A 383 -42.71 7.06 33.89
C PRO A 383 -43.40 5.82 33.29
N ARG A 384 -44.00 4.99 34.15
CA ARG A 384 -44.74 3.81 33.73
C ARG A 384 -45.93 4.22 32.84
N PRO A 385 -46.15 3.58 31.68
CA PRO A 385 -47.33 3.82 30.87
C PRO A 385 -48.59 3.38 31.62
N LYS A 386 -49.56 4.29 31.76
CA LYS A 386 -50.90 3.95 32.25
C LYS A 386 -51.56 3.02 31.23
N ALA A 387 -52.02 1.87 31.70
CA ALA A 387 -52.76 0.90 30.90
C ALA A 387 -53.99 1.58 30.26
N ALA A 388 -54.12 1.43 28.95
CA ALA A 388 -55.31 1.84 28.22
C ALA A 388 -56.48 0.93 28.61
N VAL A 389 -57.60 1.53 28.99
CA VAL A 389 -58.87 0.85 29.22
C VAL A 389 -59.43 0.43 27.85
N PRO A 390 -59.82 -0.83 27.64
CA PRO A 390 -60.50 -1.21 26.42
C PRO A 390 -61.93 -0.64 26.42
N SER A 391 -62.30 0.02 25.32
CA SER A 391 -63.65 0.52 25.06
C SER A 391 -64.46 -0.52 24.26
N PRO A 392 -65.80 -0.45 24.29
CA PRO A 392 -66.72 -1.60 24.35
C PRO A 392 -66.85 -2.45 23.08
#